data_AF-A0A2S7RXV9-F1
#
_entry.id   AF-A0A2S7RXV9-F1
#
_cell.length_a   1.000
_cell.length_b   1.000
_cell.length_c   1.000
_cell.angle_alpha   90.00
_cell.angle_beta   90.00
_cell.angle_gamma   90.00
#
_symmetry.space_group_name_H-M   'P 1'
#
loop_
_entity.id
_entity.type
_entity.pdbx_description
1 polymer ?
#
loop_
_entity_poly.entity_id
_entity_poly.type
_entity_poly.pdbx_seq_one_letter_code
_entity_poly.pdbx_strand_id
1 'polypeptide(L)'
;MKEKRLANILQLYDKQQTFKIADFLTSEIDKDNLQDTIDFVVSNNSNNSNFKDELYEEDEYEGIFLEGNQYLLASSEGEVTIIDMISEDHGVSVKDTRVKFTEESFIILITNKEETLDWIKKYRADK
;
A
#
# COMPACT_ATOMS: atom_id res chain seq x y z
N MET A 1 1.00 -21.94 -8.23
CA MET A 1 -0.26 -21.41 -7.67
C MET A 1 -0.11 -20.01 -7.13
N LYS A 2 0.92 -19.71 -6.32
CA LYS A 2 1.20 -18.34 -5.81
C LYS A 2 1.38 -17.30 -6.92
N GLU A 3 2.23 -17.54 -7.92
CA GLU A 3 2.45 -16.62 -9.05
C GLU A 3 1.15 -16.29 -9.82
N LYS A 4 0.28 -17.27 -10.03
CA LYS A 4 -1.02 -17.06 -10.69
C LYS A 4 -1.95 -16.16 -9.87
N ARG A 5 -1.90 -16.27 -8.53
CA ARG A 5 -2.67 -15.41 -7.62
C ARG A 5 -2.16 -13.97 -7.65
N LEU A 6 -0.85 -13.77 -7.61
CA LEU A 6 -0.23 -12.45 -7.74
C LEU A 6 -0.55 -11.81 -9.09
N ALA A 7 -0.42 -12.57 -10.18
CA ALA A 7 -0.78 -12.09 -11.52
C ALA A 7 -2.25 -11.69 -11.60
N ASN A 8 -3.16 -12.48 -11.00
CA ASN A 8 -4.59 -12.17 -11.00
C ASN A 8 -4.93 -10.87 -10.27
N ILE A 9 -4.17 -10.53 -9.22
CA ILE A 9 -4.32 -9.28 -8.48
C ILE A 9 -3.70 -8.14 -9.28
N LEU A 10 -2.42 -8.27 -9.66
CA LEU A 10 -1.63 -7.19 -10.25
C LEU A 10 -2.11 -6.76 -11.64
N GLN A 11 -2.73 -7.66 -12.41
CA GLN A 11 -3.31 -7.31 -13.72
C GLN A 11 -4.51 -6.35 -13.64
N LEU A 12 -5.09 -6.15 -12.45
CA LEU A 12 -6.19 -5.21 -12.24
C LEU A 12 -5.73 -3.75 -12.18
N TYR A 13 -4.42 -3.54 -12.04
CA TYR A 13 -3.82 -2.23 -11.88
C TYR A 13 -3.15 -1.78 -13.17
N ASP A 14 -3.22 -0.48 -13.45
CA ASP A 14 -2.50 0.10 -14.57
C ASP A 14 -0.99 0.23 -14.30
N LYS A 15 -0.24 0.73 -15.28
CA LYS A 15 1.23 0.86 -15.19
C LYS A 15 1.66 1.80 -14.06
N GLN A 16 0.94 2.91 -13.86
CA GLN A 16 1.25 3.92 -12.84
C GLN A 16 0.96 3.36 -11.45
N GLN A 17 -0.19 2.73 -11.27
CA GLN A 17 -0.57 2.07 -10.02
C GLN A 17 0.40 0.93 -9.68
N THR A 18 0.77 0.10 -10.66
CA THR A 18 1.79 -0.94 -10.48
C THR A 18 3.15 -0.36 -10.10
N PHE A 19 3.47 0.85 -10.56
CA PHE A 19 4.67 1.56 -10.13
C PHE A 19 4.62 1.94 -8.66
N LYS A 20 3.53 2.57 -8.22
CA LYS A 20 3.31 2.95 -6.81
C LYS A 20 3.27 1.74 -5.87
N ILE A 21 2.67 0.62 -6.29
CA ILE A 21 2.71 -0.62 -5.53
C ILE A 21 4.15 -1.07 -5.27
N ALA A 22 4.99 -1.11 -6.30
CA ALA A 22 6.38 -1.54 -6.15
C ALA A 22 7.21 -0.57 -5.30
N ASP A 23 6.96 0.72 -5.45
CA ASP A 23 7.62 1.79 -4.69
C ASP A 23 7.27 1.67 -3.21
N PHE A 24 5.98 1.65 -2.87
CA PHE A 24 5.48 1.42 -1.50
C PHE A 24 6.06 0.15 -0.86
N LEU A 25 6.04 -0.98 -1.58
CA LEU A 25 6.61 -2.23 -1.08
C LEU A 25 8.11 -2.11 -0.78
N THR A 26 8.81 -1.26 -1.52
CA THR A 26 10.25 -1.06 -1.36
C THR A 26 10.57 -0.08 -0.23
N SER A 27 9.81 1.01 -0.11
CA SER A 27 10.07 2.10 0.85
C SER A 27 9.46 1.85 2.22
N GLU A 28 8.30 1.22 2.28
CA GLU A 28 7.51 1.14 3.52
C GLU A 28 7.48 -0.25 4.14
N ILE A 29 7.59 -1.33 3.35
CA ILE A 29 7.42 -2.69 3.89
C ILE A 29 8.77 -3.36 4.10
N ASP A 30 9.08 -3.76 5.32
CA ASP A 30 10.20 -4.63 5.63
C ASP A 30 9.78 -5.78 6.55
N LYS A 31 10.76 -6.56 7.04
CA LYS A 31 10.44 -7.72 7.89
C LYS A 31 10.03 -7.32 9.30
N ASP A 32 10.45 -6.15 9.75
CA ASP A 32 10.29 -5.70 11.12
C ASP A 32 8.91 -5.07 11.30
N ASN A 33 8.36 -4.41 10.27
CA ASN A 33 7.05 -3.75 10.31
C ASN A 33 5.90 -4.50 9.59
N LEU A 34 6.18 -5.64 8.95
CA LEU A 34 5.17 -6.38 8.17
C LEU A 34 3.95 -6.76 9.02
N GLN A 35 4.17 -7.29 10.23
CA GLN A 35 3.07 -7.73 11.07
C GLN A 35 2.25 -6.54 11.57
N ASP A 36 2.90 -5.45 11.96
CA ASP A 36 2.23 -4.23 12.42
C ASP A 36 1.38 -3.61 11.31
N THR A 37 1.89 -3.61 10.07
CA THR A 37 1.13 -3.17 8.89
C THR A 37 -0.13 -4.03 8.67
N ILE A 38 -0.01 -5.36 8.79
CA ILE A 38 -1.15 -6.28 8.66
C ILE A 38 -2.15 -6.02 9.78
N ASP A 39 -1.68 -5.89 11.02
CA ASP A 39 -2.52 -5.67 12.20
C ASP A 39 -3.28 -4.34 12.09
N PHE A 40 -2.64 -3.28 11.58
CA PHE A 40 -3.29 -2.01 11.28
C PHE A 40 -4.42 -2.19 10.26
N VAL A 41 -4.13 -2.84 9.14
CA VAL A 41 -5.09 -3.08 8.06
C VAL A 41 -6.30 -3.88 8.56
N VAL A 42 -6.07 -4.98 9.28
CA VAL A 42 -7.12 -5.88 9.81
C VAL A 42 -7.93 -5.20 10.93
N SER A 43 -7.31 -4.29 11.69
CA SER A 43 -8.01 -3.55 12.73
C SER A 43 -9.09 -2.61 12.17
N ASN A 44 -9.02 -2.26 10.88
CA ASN A 44 -10.04 -1.48 10.16
C ASN A 44 -10.51 -0.25 10.97
N ASN A 45 -9.55 0.55 11.45
CA ASN A 45 -9.77 1.75 12.26
C ASN A 45 -10.39 1.54 13.67
N SER A 46 -10.51 0.30 14.15
CA SER A 46 -11.19 0.02 15.43
C SER A 46 -10.29 0.02 16.66
N ASN A 47 -8.96 -0.06 16.50
CA ASN A 47 -8.05 -0.27 17.63
C ASN A 47 -6.71 0.46 17.48
N ASN A 48 -6.76 1.78 17.38
CA ASN A 48 -5.61 2.62 17.01
C ASN A 48 -4.65 2.92 18.18
N SER A 49 -4.92 2.45 19.39
CA SER A 49 -4.07 2.72 20.56
C SER A 49 -2.66 2.15 20.43
N ASN A 50 -2.50 1.09 19.63
CA ASN A 50 -1.22 0.43 19.40
C ASN A 50 -0.35 1.16 18.37
N PHE A 51 -0.93 2.03 17.56
CA PHE A 51 -0.25 2.72 16.45
C PHE A 51 -0.11 4.22 16.71
N LYS A 52 -0.42 4.70 17.92
CA LYS A 52 -0.61 6.13 18.19
C LYS A 52 0.57 7.00 17.75
N ASP A 53 1.79 6.51 17.94
CA ASP A 53 3.02 7.24 17.59
C ASP A 53 3.35 7.19 16.08
N GLU A 54 2.61 6.39 15.31
CA GLU A 54 2.76 6.16 13.87
C GLU A 54 1.53 6.66 13.08
N LEU A 55 0.55 7.28 13.75
CA LEU A 55 -0.61 7.85 13.08
C LEU A 55 -0.26 9.23 12.50
N TYR A 56 -0.76 9.50 11.31
CA TYR A 56 -0.73 10.83 10.72
C TYR A 56 -1.59 11.80 11.56
N GLU A 57 -0.98 12.91 12.00
CA GLU A 57 -1.63 13.86 12.92
C GLU A 57 -2.08 15.18 12.27
N GLU A 58 -1.75 15.42 10.99
CA GLU A 58 -2.10 16.68 10.32
C GLU A 58 -3.52 16.65 9.72
N ASP A 59 -4.00 17.80 9.23
CA ASP A 59 -5.37 18.01 8.77
C ASP A 59 -5.55 17.96 7.25
N GLU A 60 -4.52 17.57 6.49
CA GLU A 60 -4.58 17.51 5.02
C GLU A 60 -5.42 16.34 4.50
N TYR A 61 -5.50 15.24 5.27
CA TYR A 61 -6.21 14.02 4.90
C TYR A 61 -7.29 13.68 5.92
N GLU A 62 -8.53 13.55 5.46
CA GLU A 62 -9.63 13.09 6.33
C GLU A 62 -9.57 11.57 6.52
N GLY A 63 -9.38 11.13 7.76
CA GLY A 63 -9.36 9.72 8.12
C GLY A 63 -8.31 9.36 9.17
N ILE A 64 -8.13 8.06 9.37
CA ILE A 64 -7.03 7.50 10.19
C ILE A 64 -6.03 6.89 9.22
N PHE A 65 -4.78 7.33 9.32
CA PHE A 65 -3.71 6.87 8.46
C PHE A 65 -2.51 6.46 9.30
N LEU A 66 -1.88 5.36 8.91
CA LEU A 66 -0.52 5.05 9.33
C LEU A 66 0.43 5.87 8.44
N GLU A 67 1.32 6.63 9.07
CA GLU A 67 2.31 7.47 8.42
C GLU A 67 3.61 6.69 8.19
N GLY A 68 4.01 6.57 6.94
CA GLY A 68 5.29 6.02 6.52
C GLY A 68 6.28 7.09 6.07
N ASN A 69 7.36 6.68 5.40
CA ASN A 69 8.39 7.60 4.93
C ASN A 69 7.89 8.50 3.79
N GLN A 70 7.23 7.91 2.80
CA GLN A 70 6.69 8.61 1.63
C GLN A 70 5.17 8.42 1.48
N TYR A 71 4.63 7.42 2.16
CA TYR A 71 3.25 6.99 1.96
C TYR A 71 2.44 7.06 3.23
N LEU A 72 1.16 7.41 3.07
CA LEU A 72 0.13 7.14 4.07
C LEU A 72 -0.60 5.84 3.72
N LEU A 73 -0.99 5.08 4.73
CA LEU A 73 -1.80 3.87 4.62
C LEU A 73 -3.11 4.04 5.39
N ALA A 74 -4.23 3.88 4.68
CA ALA A 74 -5.57 3.86 5.28
C ALA A 74 -6.20 2.48 5.14
N SER A 75 -6.98 2.06 6.12
CA SER A 75 -7.86 0.89 6.01
C SER A 75 -9.27 1.26 6.48
N SER A 76 -10.27 1.09 5.62
CA SER A 76 -11.67 1.36 5.96
C SER A 76 -12.61 0.48 5.15
N GLU A 77 -13.61 -0.11 5.80
CA GLU A 77 -14.67 -0.90 5.15
C GLU A 77 -14.14 -2.07 4.28
N GLY A 78 -12.98 -2.63 4.64
CA GLY A 78 -12.33 -3.71 3.88
C GLY A 78 -11.59 -3.25 2.62
N GLU A 79 -11.48 -1.93 2.42
CA GLU A 79 -10.63 -1.28 1.42
C GLU A 79 -9.36 -0.75 2.08
N VAL A 80 -8.22 -0.97 1.43
CA VAL A 80 -6.93 -0.41 1.82
C VAL A 80 -6.53 0.61 0.78
N THR A 81 -6.07 1.79 1.21
CA THR A 81 -5.57 2.83 0.33
C THR A 81 -4.14 3.19 0.72
N ILE A 82 -3.23 3.18 -0.24
CA ILE A 82 -1.92 3.83 -0.11
C ILE A 82 -1.98 5.19 -0.81
N ILE A 83 -1.33 6.20 -0.22
CA ILE A 83 -1.28 7.57 -0.74
C ILE A 83 0.18 8.02 -0.75
N ASP A 84 0.72 8.33 -1.92
CA ASP A 84 2.04 8.96 -2.02
C ASP A 84 1.94 10.44 -1.63
N MET A 85 2.11 10.73 -0.34
CA MET A 85 1.89 12.06 0.22
C MET A 85 2.91 13.08 -0.28
N ILE A 86 4.17 12.66 -0.49
CA ILE A 86 5.23 13.53 -1.01
C ILE A 86 4.90 13.97 -2.44
N SER A 87 4.43 13.07 -3.28
CA SER A 87 4.02 13.43 -4.64
C SER A 87 2.81 14.36 -4.66
N GLU A 88 1.83 14.16 -3.78
CA GLU A 88 0.66 15.05 -3.66
C GLU A 88 1.06 16.46 -3.20
N ASP A 89 1.94 16.59 -2.21
CA ASP A 89 2.49 17.87 -1.75
C ASP A 89 3.21 18.62 -2.88
N HIS A 90 3.89 17.88 -3.77
CA HIS A 90 4.54 18.43 -4.96
C HIS A 90 3.59 18.71 -6.15
N GLY A 91 2.27 18.58 -5.95
CA GLY A 91 1.25 18.94 -6.94
C GLY A 91 0.93 17.85 -7.97
N VAL A 92 1.34 16.60 -7.73
CA VAL A 92 0.91 15.47 -8.57
C VAL A 92 -0.57 15.17 -8.29
N SER A 93 -1.32 14.87 -9.34
CA SER A 93 -2.75 14.62 -9.24
C SER A 93 -3.05 13.38 -8.39
N VAL A 94 -4.05 13.49 -7.50
CA VAL A 94 -4.58 12.42 -6.62
C VAL A 94 -4.80 11.08 -7.34
N LYS A 95 -5.27 11.11 -8.59
CA LYS A 95 -5.51 9.90 -9.40
C LYS A 95 -4.23 9.08 -9.69
N ASP A 96 -3.06 9.72 -9.63
CA ASP A 96 -1.75 9.16 -10.00
C ASP A 96 -0.88 8.82 -8.77
N THR A 97 -1.34 9.22 -7.58
CA THR A 97 -0.65 9.08 -6.27
C THR A 97 -1.33 8.10 -5.33
N ARG A 98 -2.63 7.82 -5.52
CA ARG A 98 -3.40 6.90 -4.67
C ARG A 98 -3.68 5.57 -5.35
N VAL A 99 -3.52 4.47 -4.61
CA VAL A 99 -3.89 3.12 -5.08
C VAL A 99 -4.76 2.44 -4.03
N LYS A 100 -5.86 1.84 -4.51
CA LYS A 100 -6.87 1.18 -3.68
C LYS A 100 -6.82 -0.33 -3.88
N PHE A 101 -6.99 -1.07 -2.80
CA PHE A 101 -6.98 -2.53 -2.77
C PHE A 101 -8.15 -3.05 -1.96
N THR A 102 -8.61 -4.26 -2.25
CA THR A 102 -9.28 -5.05 -1.21
C THR A 102 -8.25 -5.41 -0.14
N GLU A 103 -8.66 -5.48 1.13
CA GLU A 103 -7.85 -5.98 2.25
C GLU A 103 -7.08 -7.26 1.91
N GLU A 104 -7.79 -8.29 1.41
CA GLU A 104 -7.18 -9.58 1.06
C GLU A 104 -6.05 -9.43 0.04
N SER A 105 -6.30 -8.69 -1.04
CA SER A 105 -5.29 -8.44 -2.08
C SER A 105 -4.08 -7.72 -1.52
N PHE A 106 -4.27 -6.69 -0.69
CA PHE A 106 -3.17 -5.95 -0.09
C PHE A 106 -2.29 -6.85 0.79
N ILE A 107 -2.91 -7.61 1.70
CA ILE A 107 -2.19 -8.54 2.59
C ILE A 107 -1.39 -9.58 1.79
N ILE A 108 -1.97 -10.11 0.70
CA ILE A 108 -1.26 -11.06 -0.18
C ILE A 108 -0.01 -10.41 -0.79
N LEU A 109 -0.12 -9.16 -1.28
CA LEU A 109 1.00 -8.47 -1.93
C LEU A 109 2.14 -8.22 -0.94
N ILE A 110 1.86 -7.64 0.23
CA ILE A 110 2.89 -7.32 1.23
C ILE A 110 3.53 -8.58 1.83
N THR A 111 2.74 -9.64 2.06
CA THR A 111 3.25 -10.91 2.61
C THR A 111 4.15 -11.66 1.61
N ASN A 112 3.97 -11.41 0.31
CA ASN A 112 4.80 -11.98 -0.76
C ASN A 112 5.56 -10.85 -1.47
N LYS A 113 6.15 -9.92 -0.70
CA LYS A 113 6.85 -8.73 -1.21
C LYS A 113 7.83 -9.05 -2.33
N GLU A 114 8.74 -10.00 -2.11
CA GLU A 114 9.79 -10.34 -3.07
C GLU A 114 9.21 -10.86 -4.39
N GLU A 115 8.28 -11.82 -4.32
CA GLU A 115 7.62 -12.37 -5.51
C GLU A 115 6.77 -11.32 -6.24
N THR A 116 6.15 -10.42 -5.49
CA THR A 116 5.38 -9.29 -6.04
C THR A 116 6.29 -8.35 -6.80
N LEU A 117 7.42 -7.94 -6.20
CA LEU A 117 8.41 -7.07 -6.85
C LEU A 117 9.00 -7.73 -8.09
N ASP A 118 9.32 -9.03 -8.03
CA ASP A 118 9.85 -9.77 -9.16
C ASP A 118 8.85 -9.91 -10.31
N TRP A 119 7.56 -10.11 -10.00
CA TRP A 119 6.51 -10.11 -11.01
C TRP A 119 6.42 -8.73 -11.70
N ILE A 120 6.43 -7.65 -10.91
CA ILE A 120 6.34 -6.28 -11.44
C ILE A 120 7.55 -5.96 -12.33
N LYS A 121 8.76 -6.36 -11.92
CA LYS A 121 9.99 -6.19 -12.73
C LYS A 121 9.88 -6.89 -14.09
N LYS A 122 9.41 -8.15 -14.11
CA LYS A 122 9.21 -8.92 -15.35
C LYS A 122 8.14 -8.28 -16.24
N TYR A 123 7.01 -7.91 -15.66
CA TYR A 123 5.92 -7.25 -16.40
C TYR A 123 6.34 -5.93 -17.05
N ARG A 124 7.27 -5.19 -16.43
CA ARG A 124 7.87 -3.97 -17.02
C ARG A 124 8.85 -4.25 -18.15
N ALA A 125 9.51 -5.40 -18.15
CA ALA A 125 10.46 -5.78 -19.20
C ALA A 125 9.75 -6.23 -20.49
N ASP A 126 8.52 -6.74 -20.37
CA ASP A 126 7.74 -7.31 -21.48
C ASP A 126 6.82 -6.28 -22.21
N LYS A 127 6.75 -5.02 -21.73
CA LYS A 127 5.91 -3.94 -22.31
C LYS A 127 6.69 -2.67 -22.58
#